data_AF-A0A319D9A8-F1
#
_entry.id   AF-A0A319D9A8-F1
#
_cell.length_a   1.000
_cell.length_b   1.000
_cell.length_c   1.000
_cell.angle_alpha   90.00
_cell.angle_beta   90.00
_cell.angle_gamma   90.00
#
_symmetry.space_group_name_H-M   'P 1'
#
loop_
_entity.id
_entity.type
_entity.pdbx_description
1 polymer ?
#
loop_
_entity_poly.entity_id
_entity_poly.type
_entity_poly.pdbx_seq_one_letter_code
_entity_poly.pdbx_strand_id
1 'polypeptide(L)'
;DGTSFWEGQTMERTELIPQTSADLGSGHLYYHFSLSTKTTNAPNASFEHQIAFFESHFTELQYGLADGGSGTSDNTLRWNAGGDTKWSVQLEAGNWYNFAYDIDFSAQTVGLWASNGSEALTEVVKPVSASASSNSADWHVGVLRLPNGGTNDAAEDWFWSGVYVEEGDLTTSVGSGSSSSSGSGSSSGSGSGSGSETTTAAATTSSSAAAETTAAAAAAAAAETTTSAILPTQVAVSTAAAEAASTTEAATSAAATPAASASSAPVASASGLLLPAPSTAAQALTEMGSVLKALLSKSGNHARDFAVRR
;
A
#
# COMPACT_ATOMS: atom_id res chain seq x y z
N ASP A 1 -5.63 -13.39 -11.64
CA ASP A 1 -5.03 -14.42 -12.52
C ASP A 1 -5.34 -14.01 -13.96
N GLY A 2 -4.86 -14.76 -14.95
CA GLY A 2 -5.11 -14.48 -16.37
C GLY A 2 -6.57 -14.48 -16.84
N THR A 3 -7.55 -14.57 -15.92
CA THR A 3 -8.99 -14.40 -16.21
C THR A 3 -9.62 -13.19 -15.51
N SER A 4 -8.87 -12.50 -14.63
CA SER A 4 -9.34 -11.39 -13.80
C SER A 4 -9.50 -10.08 -14.60
N PHE A 5 -10.19 -10.11 -15.74
CA PHE A 5 -10.46 -8.93 -16.57
C PHE A 5 -11.93 -8.52 -16.44
N TRP A 6 -12.18 -7.23 -16.28
CA TRP A 6 -13.52 -6.68 -16.14
C TRP A 6 -13.86 -5.76 -17.31
N GLU A 7 -15.10 -5.85 -17.80
CA GLU A 7 -15.64 -5.02 -18.89
C GLU A 7 -14.77 -4.92 -20.17
N GLY A 8 -14.02 -5.98 -20.48
CA GLY A 8 -13.15 -6.03 -21.66
C GLY A 8 -11.91 -5.13 -21.58
N GLN A 9 -11.58 -4.63 -20.39
CA GLN A 9 -10.33 -3.93 -20.12
C GLN A 9 -9.13 -4.87 -20.22
N THR A 10 -7.94 -4.27 -20.40
CA THR A 10 -6.66 -4.99 -20.50
C THR A 10 -5.90 -5.11 -19.18
N MET A 11 -6.46 -4.54 -18.09
CA MET A 11 -5.87 -4.59 -16.76
C MET A 11 -6.49 -5.75 -15.98
N GLU A 12 -5.66 -6.48 -15.24
CA GLU A 12 -6.18 -7.47 -14.30
C GLU A 12 -6.67 -6.79 -13.03
N ARG A 13 -7.87 -7.11 -12.58
CA ARG A 13 -8.56 -6.45 -11.48
C ARG A 13 -9.27 -7.46 -10.60
N THR A 14 -9.09 -7.34 -9.30
CA THR A 14 -9.95 -8.00 -8.30
C THR A 14 -10.07 -7.04 -7.13
N GLU A 15 -11.24 -6.40 -7.05
CA GLU A 15 -11.49 -5.25 -6.19
C GLU A 15 -12.85 -5.40 -5.53
N LEU A 16 -12.90 -5.09 -4.23
CA LEU A 16 -14.14 -4.91 -3.49
C LEU A 16 -14.30 -3.43 -3.19
N ILE A 17 -15.53 -2.94 -3.23
CA ILE A 17 -15.88 -1.57 -2.86
C ILE A 17 -16.76 -1.63 -1.61
N PRO A 18 -16.56 -0.75 -0.61
CA PRO A 18 -17.44 -0.66 0.54
C PRO A 18 -18.91 -0.48 0.14
N GLN A 19 -19.78 -1.36 0.64
CA GLN A 19 -21.22 -1.18 0.55
C GLN A 19 -21.71 -0.55 1.86
N THR A 20 -22.05 0.73 1.83
CA THR A 20 -22.45 1.48 3.03
C THR A 20 -23.45 2.58 2.71
N SER A 21 -24.09 3.12 3.74
CA SER A 21 -24.83 4.38 3.71
C SER A 21 -24.16 5.47 4.55
N ALA A 22 -23.04 5.17 5.21
CA ALA A 22 -22.24 6.15 5.92
C ALA A 22 -21.55 7.08 4.93
N ASP A 23 -21.32 8.33 5.32
CA ASP A 23 -20.50 9.26 4.56
C ASP A 23 -19.03 8.93 4.79
N LEU A 24 -18.37 8.42 3.75
CA LEU A 24 -16.94 8.13 3.73
C LEU A 24 -16.15 9.20 2.95
N GLY A 25 -16.79 10.24 2.42
CA GLY A 25 -16.18 11.25 1.54
C GLY A 25 -16.07 12.65 2.14
N SER A 26 -16.34 12.80 3.44
CA SER A 26 -16.35 14.09 4.14
C SER A 26 -15.61 14.04 5.47
N GLY A 27 -15.25 15.23 5.97
CA GLY A 27 -14.62 15.36 7.29
C GLY A 27 -13.21 14.78 7.33
N HIS A 28 -12.83 14.24 8.49
CA HIS A 28 -11.52 13.64 8.73
C HIS A 28 -11.73 12.17 9.10
N LEU A 29 -11.22 11.26 8.26
CA LEU A 29 -11.42 9.82 8.36
C LEU A 29 -10.10 9.06 8.24
N TYR A 30 -10.06 7.89 8.87
CA TYR A 30 -8.95 6.95 8.80
C TYR A 30 -9.35 5.67 8.07
N TYR A 31 -8.65 5.34 7.00
CA TYR A 31 -8.92 4.16 6.17
C TYR A 31 -7.89 3.07 6.46
N HIS A 32 -8.31 2.06 7.21
CA HIS A 32 -7.45 0.98 7.69
C HIS A 32 -7.46 -0.21 6.75
N PHE A 33 -6.29 -0.81 6.60
CA PHE A 33 -6.13 -2.14 6.00
C PHE A 33 -4.74 -2.68 6.33
N SER A 34 -4.63 -4.00 6.37
CA SER A 34 -3.36 -4.71 6.45
C SER A 34 -3.18 -5.60 5.23
N LEU A 35 -1.95 -5.69 4.75
CA LEU A 35 -1.54 -6.38 3.53
C LEU A 35 -0.37 -7.33 3.79
N SER A 36 -0.37 -8.49 3.15
CA SER A 36 0.79 -9.38 3.09
C SER A 36 0.83 -10.13 1.76
N THR A 37 1.99 -10.70 1.46
CA THR A 37 2.22 -11.57 0.29
C THR A 37 2.91 -12.85 0.72
N LYS A 38 3.04 -13.81 -0.19
CA LYS A 38 3.82 -15.05 0.02
C LYS A 38 4.77 -15.27 -1.14
N THR A 39 5.68 -16.24 -0.98
CA THR A 39 6.56 -16.68 -2.05
C THR A 39 5.84 -17.51 -3.11
N THR A 40 4.76 -18.18 -2.75
CA THR A 40 3.82 -18.81 -3.69
C THR A 40 2.93 -17.73 -4.30
N ASN A 41 2.80 -17.72 -5.64
CA ASN A 41 2.03 -16.72 -6.39
C ASN A 41 2.40 -15.29 -5.96
N ALA A 42 3.70 -15.02 -5.80
CA ALA A 42 4.16 -13.69 -5.42
C ALA A 42 3.78 -12.67 -6.49
N PRO A 43 3.42 -11.42 -6.11
CA PRO A 43 3.16 -10.37 -7.07
C PRO A 43 4.36 -10.12 -7.98
N ASN A 44 4.09 -9.84 -9.25
CA ASN A 44 5.17 -9.74 -10.23
C ASN A 44 5.78 -8.33 -10.26
N ALA A 45 6.98 -8.17 -9.70
CA ALA A 45 7.71 -6.91 -9.67
C ALA A 45 7.95 -6.24 -11.04
N SER A 46 7.75 -6.93 -12.16
CA SER A 46 7.87 -6.37 -13.53
C SER A 46 6.62 -5.62 -14.02
N PHE A 47 5.51 -5.67 -13.30
CA PHE A 47 4.26 -5.00 -13.68
C PHE A 47 3.86 -3.97 -12.62
N GLU A 48 3.28 -2.86 -13.04
CA GLU A 48 2.71 -1.89 -12.11
C GLU A 48 1.41 -2.43 -11.53
N HIS A 49 1.28 -2.30 -10.20
CA HIS A 49 0.08 -2.60 -9.44
C HIS A 49 -0.39 -1.33 -8.75
N GLN A 50 -1.70 -1.13 -8.74
CA GLN A 50 -2.41 -0.11 -7.99
C GLN A 50 -3.26 -0.82 -6.94
N ILE A 51 -3.10 -0.44 -5.67
CA ILE A 51 -3.51 -1.22 -4.51
C ILE A 51 -4.21 -0.30 -3.51
N ALA A 52 -5.36 -0.72 -2.98
CA ALA A 52 -6.14 0.06 -2.00
C ALA A 52 -6.43 1.51 -2.47
N PHE A 53 -6.69 1.70 -3.76
CA PHE A 53 -6.74 3.02 -4.39
C PHE A 53 -8.15 3.62 -4.36
N PHE A 54 -8.23 4.96 -4.40
CA PHE A 54 -9.48 5.64 -4.77
C PHE A 54 -9.57 5.77 -6.30
N GLU A 55 -10.78 5.80 -6.86
CA GLU A 55 -11.00 5.94 -8.32
C GLU A 55 -10.29 7.17 -8.93
N SER A 56 -10.12 8.25 -8.17
CA SER A 56 -9.39 9.44 -8.63
C SER A 56 -7.87 9.36 -8.45
N HIS A 57 -7.37 8.29 -7.82
CA HIS A 57 -5.97 8.06 -7.48
C HIS A 57 -5.32 9.21 -6.67
N PHE A 58 -6.11 9.97 -5.88
CA PHE A 58 -5.55 11.01 -5.03
C PHE A 58 -4.62 10.44 -3.95
N THR A 59 -4.86 9.20 -3.53
CA THR A 59 -3.94 8.38 -2.73
C THR A 59 -4.12 6.90 -3.05
N GLU A 60 -3.04 6.14 -2.98
CA GLU A 60 -3.01 4.70 -3.23
C GLU A 60 -1.68 4.09 -2.79
N LEU A 61 -1.63 2.76 -2.72
CA LEU A 61 -0.37 2.02 -2.78
C LEU A 61 -0.06 1.62 -4.23
N GLN A 62 1.22 1.59 -4.58
CA GLN A 62 1.70 1.02 -5.83
C GLN A 62 2.83 0.01 -5.61
N TYR A 63 2.91 -1.01 -6.45
CA TYR A 63 3.99 -2.01 -6.42
C TYR A 63 4.45 -2.37 -7.84
N GLY A 64 5.72 -2.76 -7.98
CA GLY A 64 6.26 -3.20 -9.25
C GLY A 64 6.69 -2.06 -10.17
N LEU A 65 7.35 -2.41 -11.26
CA LEU A 65 7.88 -1.46 -12.23
C LEU A 65 6.73 -0.59 -12.79
N ALA A 66 6.80 0.72 -12.55
CA ALA A 66 5.84 1.67 -13.08
C ALA A 66 5.72 1.54 -14.61
N ASP A 67 4.52 1.72 -15.15
CA ASP A 67 4.25 1.63 -16.58
C ASP A 67 5.08 2.68 -17.34
N GLY A 68 5.78 2.22 -18.39
CA GLY A 68 6.76 3.05 -19.11
C GLY A 68 8.04 3.39 -18.32
N GLY A 69 8.20 2.87 -17.10
CA GLY A 69 9.40 3.01 -16.29
C GLY A 69 10.61 2.29 -16.88
N SER A 70 11.82 2.80 -16.59
CA SER A 70 13.06 2.17 -17.01
C SER A 70 13.42 0.99 -16.10
N GLY A 71 13.78 -0.15 -16.68
CA GLY A 71 14.25 -1.33 -15.93
C GLY A 71 13.49 -2.59 -16.33
N THR A 72 13.63 -3.65 -15.53
CA THR A 72 12.94 -4.93 -15.76
C THR A 72 12.04 -5.33 -14.60
N SER A 73 12.25 -4.79 -13.40
CA SER A 73 11.53 -5.14 -12.18
C SER A 73 11.80 -4.13 -11.08
N ASP A 74 10.85 -3.96 -10.17
CA ASP A 74 11.00 -3.13 -8.97
C ASP A 74 10.23 -3.74 -7.79
N ASN A 75 10.93 -4.16 -6.73
CA ASN A 75 10.30 -4.82 -5.57
C ASN A 75 9.82 -3.82 -4.49
N THR A 76 9.66 -2.55 -4.85
CA THR A 76 9.28 -1.51 -3.90
C THR A 76 7.76 -1.38 -3.80
N LEU A 77 7.23 -1.50 -2.58
CA LEU A 77 5.88 -1.04 -2.25
C LEU A 77 5.93 0.45 -1.92
N ARG A 78 5.15 1.25 -2.64
CA ARG A 78 5.08 2.71 -2.53
C ARG A 78 3.74 3.12 -2.00
N TRP A 79 3.71 4.18 -1.22
CA TRP A 79 2.51 4.95 -0.99
C TRP A 79 2.61 6.29 -1.72
N ASN A 80 1.55 6.58 -2.48
CA ASN A 80 1.43 7.77 -3.29
C ASN A 80 0.35 8.70 -2.73
N ALA A 81 0.60 9.99 -2.85
CA ALA A 81 -0.36 11.05 -2.56
C ALA A 81 -0.19 12.18 -3.58
N GLY A 82 -1.30 12.57 -4.22
CA GLY A 82 -1.31 13.59 -5.27
C GLY A 82 -0.49 13.20 -6.52
N GLY A 83 -0.39 11.90 -6.82
CA GLY A 83 0.36 11.38 -7.96
C GLY A 83 1.87 11.15 -7.71
N ASP A 84 2.38 11.50 -6.53
CA ASP A 84 3.79 11.32 -6.19
C ASP A 84 3.98 10.28 -5.07
N THR A 85 5.05 9.48 -5.15
CA THR A 85 5.50 8.66 -4.03
C THR A 85 6.01 9.52 -2.88
N LYS A 86 5.44 9.33 -1.68
CA LYS A 86 5.87 10.01 -0.44
C LYS A 86 6.49 9.06 0.57
N TRP A 87 6.19 7.77 0.48
CA TRP A 87 6.77 6.73 1.32
C TRP A 87 6.98 5.45 0.52
N SER A 88 7.97 4.64 0.91
CA SER A 88 8.20 3.36 0.28
C SER A 88 8.96 2.40 1.18
N VAL A 89 8.82 1.11 0.88
CA VAL A 89 9.54 0.00 1.53
C VAL A 89 9.77 -1.13 0.53
N GLN A 90 10.73 -2.01 0.78
CA GLN A 90 10.82 -3.26 0.03
C GLN A 90 9.72 -4.22 0.48
N LEU A 91 9.06 -4.86 -0.49
CA LEU A 91 8.04 -5.87 -0.22
C LEU A 91 8.70 -7.19 0.16
N GLU A 92 8.44 -7.65 1.38
CA GLU A 92 8.98 -8.89 1.95
C GLU A 92 7.84 -9.90 2.11
N ALA A 93 8.00 -11.07 1.49
CA ALA A 93 7.01 -12.15 1.58
C ALA A 93 6.85 -12.61 3.03
N GLY A 94 5.59 -12.77 3.47
CA GLY A 94 5.22 -13.17 4.82
C GLY A 94 5.22 -12.03 5.86
N ASN A 95 5.72 -10.84 5.52
CA ASN A 95 5.59 -9.68 6.37
C ASN A 95 4.17 -9.09 6.23
N TRP A 96 3.54 -8.75 7.36
CA TRP A 96 2.30 -7.97 7.38
C TRP A 96 2.63 -6.50 7.47
N TYR A 97 2.10 -5.72 6.54
CA TYR A 97 2.18 -4.26 6.53
C TYR A 97 0.81 -3.72 6.91
N ASN A 98 0.76 -2.88 7.94
CA ASN A 98 -0.47 -2.28 8.42
C ASN A 98 -0.48 -0.82 7.99
N PHE A 99 -1.60 -0.33 7.50
CA PHE A 99 -1.75 1.03 7.01
C PHE A 99 -3.02 1.67 7.57
N ALA A 100 -2.95 2.98 7.78
CA ALA A 100 -4.12 3.83 7.79
C ALA A 100 -3.85 5.08 6.95
N TYR A 101 -4.70 5.35 5.96
CA TYR A 101 -4.70 6.65 5.30
C TYR A 101 -5.41 7.65 6.21
N ASP A 102 -4.73 8.74 6.51
CA ASP A 102 -5.22 9.84 7.35
C ASP A 102 -5.75 10.93 6.42
N ILE A 103 -7.06 10.92 6.15
CA ILE A 103 -7.66 11.73 5.07
C ILE A 103 -8.54 12.82 5.68
N ASP A 104 -8.14 14.07 5.47
CA ASP A 104 -8.99 15.22 5.72
C ASP A 104 -9.55 15.75 4.39
N PHE A 105 -10.81 15.38 4.12
CA PHE A 105 -11.55 15.81 2.93
C PHE A 105 -11.86 17.32 2.96
N SER A 106 -11.93 17.94 4.13
CA SER A 106 -12.19 19.38 4.25
C SER A 106 -10.92 20.20 3.97
N ALA A 107 -9.79 19.74 4.50
CA ALA A 107 -8.49 20.38 4.29
C ALA A 107 -7.81 19.99 2.96
N GLN A 108 -8.34 18.99 2.25
CA GLN A 108 -7.76 18.46 1.01
C GLN A 108 -6.33 17.95 1.24
N THR A 109 -6.17 17.12 2.27
CA THR A 109 -4.88 16.52 2.64
C THR A 109 -5.00 15.04 2.94
N VAL A 110 -3.90 14.32 2.73
CA VAL A 110 -3.77 12.92 3.13
C VAL A 110 -2.39 12.65 3.75
N GLY A 111 -2.36 11.97 4.88
CA GLY A 111 -1.18 11.42 5.54
C GLY A 111 -1.15 9.89 5.50
N LEU A 112 -0.04 9.32 5.99
CA LEU A 112 0.12 7.88 6.09
C LEU A 112 0.59 7.48 7.48
N TRP A 113 -0.16 6.57 8.08
CA TRP A 113 0.26 5.79 9.22
C TRP A 113 0.62 4.38 8.76
N ALA A 114 1.72 3.85 9.27
CA ALA A 114 2.16 2.51 8.93
C ALA A 114 2.86 1.79 10.09
N SER A 115 2.80 0.46 10.07
CA SER A 115 3.59 -0.43 10.93
C SER A 115 3.76 -1.82 10.30
N ASN A 116 4.51 -2.69 10.97
CA ASN A 116 4.74 -4.07 10.56
C ASN A 116 4.27 -5.06 11.63
N GLY A 117 3.76 -6.22 11.20
CA GLY A 117 3.36 -7.29 12.10
C GLY A 117 2.32 -6.83 13.12
N SER A 118 2.64 -6.94 14.40
CA SER A 118 1.79 -6.52 15.53
C SER A 118 2.15 -5.16 16.12
N GLU A 119 3.10 -4.42 15.52
CA GLU A 119 3.50 -3.12 16.02
C GLU A 119 2.36 -2.10 15.84
N ALA A 120 2.27 -1.15 16.77
CA ALA A 120 1.30 -0.06 16.66
C ALA A 120 1.64 0.84 15.46
N LEU A 121 0.60 1.36 14.80
CA LEU A 121 0.73 2.34 13.72
C LEU A 121 1.46 3.59 14.21
N THR A 122 2.39 4.07 13.39
CA THR A 122 3.08 5.35 13.59
C THR A 122 2.89 6.22 12.36
N GLU A 123 2.80 7.53 12.55
CA GLU A 123 2.74 8.50 11.46
C GLU A 123 4.09 8.50 10.73
N VAL A 124 4.12 7.87 9.55
CA VAL A 124 5.32 7.78 8.72
C VAL A 124 5.38 8.90 7.69
N VAL A 125 4.23 9.48 7.33
CA VAL A 125 4.15 10.71 6.53
C VAL A 125 3.06 11.60 7.08
N LYS A 126 3.43 12.83 7.43
CA LYS A 126 2.48 13.88 7.81
C LYS A 126 1.56 14.24 6.64
N PRO A 127 0.32 14.71 6.90
CA PRO A 127 -0.60 15.10 5.84
C PRO A 127 0.03 16.02 4.79
N VAL A 128 -0.08 15.63 3.53
CA VAL A 128 0.32 16.41 2.34
C VAL A 128 -0.92 16.77 1.53
N SER A 129 -0.84 17.83 0.73
CA SER A 129 -1.96 18.23 -0.14
C SER A 129 -2.29 17.15 -1.17
N ALA A 130 -3.57 16.86 -1.32
CA ALA A 130 -4.13 15.99 -2.35
C ALA A 130 -5.55 16.44 -2.70
N SER A 131 -6.01 16.17 -3.92
CA SER A 131 -7.40 16.46 -4.32
C SER A 131 -8.36 15.40 -3.77
N ALA A 132 -8.47 15.32 -2.45
CA ALA A 132 -9.25 14.31 -1.74
C ALA A 132 -10.74 14.46 -2.06
N SER A 133 -11.28 13.50 -2.81
CA SER A 133 -12.70 13.45 -3.15
C SER A 133 -13.13 12.00 -3.26
N SER A 134 -14.26 11.67 -2.64
CA SER A 134 -14.86 10.35 -2.69
C SER A 134 -16.38 10.48 -2.72
N ASN A 135 -17.05 9.59 -3.46
CA ASN A 135 -18.50 9.42 -3.44
C ASN A 135 -18.97 8.35 -2.44
N SER A 136 -18.08 7.90 -1.54
CA SER A 136 -18.27 6.79 -0.59
C SER A 136 -18.43 5.38 -1.21
N ALA A 137 -18.23 5.26 -2.52
CA ALA A 137 -18.37 4.02 -3.29
C ALA A 137 -17.26 3.90 -4.37
N ASP A 138 -16.08 4.43 -4.08
CA ASP A 138 -14.95 4.56 -5.01
C ASP A 138 -13.60 4.28 -4.36
N TRP A 139 -13.59 3.64 -3.19
CA TRP A 139 -12.38 3.07 -2.61
C TRP A 139 -12.28 1.58 -2.94
N HIS A 140 -11.24 1.21 -3.68
CA HIS A 140 -11.03 -0.12 -4.22
C HIS A 140 -10.15 -0.92 -3.27
N VAL A 141 -10.79 -1.72 -2.41
CA VAL A 141 -10.12 -2.71 -1.56
C VAL A 141 -9.75 -3.90 -2.42
N GLY A 142 -8.56 -3.83 -3.02
CA GLY A 142 -8.06 -4.85 -3.91
C GLY A 142 -6.86 -4.38 -4.70
N VAL A 143 -6.66 -5.02 -5.86
CA VAL A 143 -5.50 -4.80 -6.73
C VAL A 143 -5.94 -4.70 -8.18
N LEU A 144 -5.41 -3.68 -8.85
CA LEU A 144 -5.36 -3.54 -10.31
C LEU A 144 -3.91 -3.75 -10.75
N ARG A 145 -3.68 -4.55 -11.79
CA ARG A 145 -2.36 -4.74 -12.42
C ARG A 145 -2.39 -4.28 -13.87
N LEU A 146 -1.52 -3.35 -14.22
CA LEU A 146 -1.34 -2.86 -15.59
C LEU A 146 -0.60 -3.89 -16.44
N PRO A 147 -0.85 -3.94 -17.76
CA PRO A 147 -0.23 -4.93 -18.64
C PRO A 147 1.24 -4.65 -18.95
N ASN A 148 1.76 -3.43 -18.71
CA ASN A 148 3.14 -3.01 -18.99
C ASN A 148 3.69 -3.48 -20.37
N GLY A 149 2.85 -3.37 -21.41
CA GLY A 149 3.18 -3.78 -22.78
C GLY A 149 3.22 -5.30 -23.05
N GLY A 150 2.80 -6.15 -22.11
CA GLY A 150 2.79 -7.61 -22.25
C GLY A 150 1.60 -8.29 -21.56
N THR A 151 1.62 -9.63 -21.57
CA THR A 151 0.63 -10.46 -20.88
C THR A 151 1.33 -11.46 -19.97
N ASN A 152 0.83 -11.65 -18.75
CA ASN A 152 1.28 -12.67 -17.82
C ASN A 152 0.06 -13.31 -17.16
N ASP A 153 -0.26 -14.56 -17.46
CA ASP A 153 -1.45 -15.23 -16.93
C ASP A 153 -1.23 -15.86 -15.54
N ALA A 154 -0.02 -15.78 -14.98
CA ALA A 154 0.29 -16.33 -13.68
C ALA A 154 -0.56 -15.65 -12.59
N ALA A 155 -1.11 -16.49 -11.70
CA ALA A 155 -1.85 -16.01 -10.55
C ALA A 155 -0.93 -15.27 -9.57
N GLU A 156 -1.48 -14.25 -8.93
CA GLU A 156 -0.85 -13.49 -7.87
C GLU A 156 -1.76 -13.46 -6.66
N ASP A 157 -1.19 -13.68 -5.47
CA ASP A 157 -1.92 -13.74 -4.22
C ASP A 157 -1.54 -12.56 -3.31
N TRP A 158 -2.54 -11.73 -3.01
CA TRP A 158 -2.47 -10.65 -2.03
C TRP A 158 -3.37 -10.98 -0.84
N PHE A 159 -2.82 -10.94 0.37
CA PHE A 159 -3.54 -11.28 1.61
C PHE A 159 -3.94 -10.00 2.33
N TRP A 160 -5.22 -9.91 2.69
CA TRP A 160 -5.83 -8.73 3.30
C TRP A 160 -6.46 -9.06 4.64
N SER A 161 -6.37 -8.14 5.59
CA SER A 161 -7.11 -8.19 6.86
C SER A 161 -7.27 -6.81 7.47
N GLY A 162 -8.05 -6.68 8.55
CA GLY A 162 -8.16 -5.41 9.28
C GLY A 162 -8.69 -4.24 8.45
N VAL A 163 -9.56 -4.51 7.47
CA VAL A 163 -10.12 -3.49 6.59
C VAL A 163 -11.33 -2.83 7.25
N TYR A 164 -11.23 -1.55 7.58
CA TYR A 164 -12.33 -0.73 8.12
C TYR A 164 -12.04 0.76 7.95
N VAL A 165 -13.06 1.60 8.15
CA VAL A 165 -12.92 3.06 8.21
C VAL A 165 -13.37 3.51 9.58
N GLU A 166 -12.65 4.45 10.20
CA GLU A 166 -13.01 5.06 11.48
C GLU A 166 -12.93 6.58 11.44
N GLU A 167 -13.62 7.20 12.40
CA GLU A 167 -13.63 8.63 12.69
C GLU A 167 -13.12 8.87 14.11
N GLY A 168 -12.75 10.11 14.43
CA GLY A 168 -12.31 10.49 15.78
C GLY A 168 -10.81 10.27 15.99
N ASP A 169 -10.41 9.70 17.13
CA ASP A 169 -9.01 9.42 17.41
C ASP A 169 -8.57 8.12 16.74
N LEU A 170 -7.45 8.14 16.02
CA LEU A 170 -6.89 6.96 15.35
C LEU A 170 -6.59 5.81 16.32
N THR A 171 -7.15 4.64 16.03
CA THR A 171 -6.79 3.35 16.61
C THR A 171 -5.44 2.89 16.05
N THR A 172 -4.38 3.11 16.82
CA THR A 172 -3.02 2.70 16.40
C THR A 172 -2.72 1.23 16.65
N SER A 173 -3.47 0.55 17.52
CA SER A 173 -3.24 -0.87 17.81
C SER A 173 -3.71 -1.76 16.66
N VAL A 174 -2.84 -2.64 16.18
CA VAL A 174 -3.19 -3.69 15.22
C VAL A 174 -3.60 -4.93 16.02
N GLY A 175 -4.89 -5.23 16.02
CA GLY A 175 -5.47 -6.18 16.97
C GLY A 175 -5.12 -7.66 16.71
N SER A 176 -5.51 -8.50 17.67
CA SER A 176 -6.09 -9.84 17.44
C SER A 176 -7.63 -9.79 17.33
N GLY A 177 -8.23 -8.60 17.24
CA GLY A 177 -9.67 -8.40 17.05
C GLY A 177 -10.51 -8.15 18.31
N SER A 178 -10.00 -7.49 19.35
CA SER A 178 -10.87 -7.01 20.44
C SER A 178 -11.34 -5.60 20.16
N SER A 179 -12.50 -5.48 19.50
CA SER A 179 -13.27 -4.24 19.49
C SER A 179 -13.63 -3.90 20.93
N SER A 180 -13.00 -2.87 21.49
CA SER A 180 -13.51 -2.25 22.71
C SER A 180 -14.82 -1.57 22.34
N SER A 181 -15.93 -2.28 22.52
CA SER A 181 -17.24 -1.65 22.62
C SER A 181 -17.13 -0.58 23.71
N SER A 182 -17.27 0.69 23.33
CA SER A 182 -17.53 1.79 24.25
C SER A 182 -18.90 1.57 24.90
N GLY A 183 -18.95 0.62 25.83
CA GLY A 183 -20.07 0.40 26.73
C GLY A 183 -19.81 1.21 27.99
N SER A 184 -20.56 2.29 28.17
CA SER A 184 -20.70 2.95 29.46
C SER A 184 -21.26 1.95 30.47
N GLY A 185 -20.38 1.29 31.22
CA GLY A 185 -20.69 0.40 32.32
C GLY A 185 -20.30 1.06 33.64
N SER A 186 -21.25 1.74 34.27
CA SER A 186 -21.14 2.23 35.64
C SER A 186 -20.72 1.11 36.61
N SER A 187 -19.95 1.54 37.60
CA SER A 187 -19.39 0.82 38.73
C SER A 187 -20.28 -0.23 39.38
N SER A 188 -19.65 -1.33 39.83
CA SER A 188 -20.14 -2.15 40.93
C SER A 188 -18.96 -2.76 41.68
N GLY A 189 -18.36 -1.94 42.55
CA GLY A 189 -17.48 -2.40 43.61
C GLY A 189 -18.34 -2.91 44.76
N SER A 190 -18.28 -4.21 45.03
CA SER A 190 -18.94 -4.85 46.16
C SER A 190 -18.00 -4.79 47.37
N GLY A 191 -18.42 -4.08 48.42
CA GLY A 191 -17.67 -3.90 49.66
C GLY A 191 -18.60 -3.63 50.83
N SER A 192 -18.81 -4.67 51.64
CA SER A 192 -19.67 -4.75 52.81
C SER A 192 -19.29 -3.78 53.93
N GLY A 193 -20.28 -3.17 54.59
CA GLY A 193 -20.06 -2.31 55.77
C GLY A 193 -21.36 -1.78 56.37
N SER A 194 -21.90 -2.51 57.34
CA SER A 194 -23.05 -2.18 58.18
C SER A 194 -22.81 -0.95 59.06
N GLY A 195 -23.76 -0.02 59.11
CA GLY A 195 -23.75 1.12 60.04
C GLY A 195 -25.04 1.93 59.98
N SER A 196 -25.90 1.69 60.97
CA SER A 196 -27.15 2.42 61.26
C SER A 196 -26.86 3.81 61.79
N GLU A 197 -27.56 4.85 61.30
CA GLU A 197 -28.10 5.92 62.14
C GLU A 197 -29.09 6.84 61.40
N THR A 198 -29.94 7.43 62.24
CA THR A 198 -31.22 8.10 61.97
C THR A 198 -31.01 9.61 61.69
N THR A 199 -31.93 10.22 60.94
CA THR A 199 -32.71 11.45 61.30
C THR A 199 -32.90 12.50 60.18
N THR A 200 -34.15 12.99 60.18
CA THR A 200 -34.63 14.35 59.86
C THR A 200 -34.88 14.76 58.41
N ALA A 201 -36.16 15.06 58.18
CA ALA A 201 -36.75 15.73 57.04
C ALA A 201 -36.41 17.22 56.97
N ALA A 202 -36.37 17.78 55.76
CA ALA A 202 -36.76 19.15 55.51
C ALA A 202 -37.25 19.31 54.06
N ALA A 203 -38.42 19.92 53.92
CA ALA A 203 -39.03 20.31 52.66
C ALA A 203 -38.55 21.71 52.25
N THR A 204 -38.43 21.96 50.95
CA THR A 204 -38.76 23.27 50.37
C THR A 204 -39.08 23.19 48.88
N THR A 205 -40.13 23.91 48.55
CA THR A 205 -40.75 24.21 47.26
C THR A 205 -39.87 25.11 46.37
N SER A 206 -40.00 24.98 45.04
CA SER A 206 -40.59 26.01 44.16
C SER A 206 -40.00 26.03 42.74
N SER A 207 -40.93 26.08 41.77
CA SER A 207 -40.99 27.02 40.65
C SER A 207 -40.16 26.79 39.37
N SER A 208 -40.93 26.67 38.28
CA SER A 208 -40.84 27.35 36.96
C SER A 208 -40.78 26.32 35.81
N ALA A 209 -41.82 26.14 35.01
CA ALA A 209 -42.52 27.02 34.05
C ALA A 209 -42.04 26.76 32.61
N ALA A 210 -42.99 26.27 31.78
CA ALA A 210 -43.16 26.45 30.33
C ALA A 210 -42.00 25.99 29.39
N ALA A 211 -42.20 25.48 28.17
CA ALA A 211 -43.33 25.53 27.26
C ALA A 211 -43.29 24.34 26.26
N GLU A 212 -44.46 24.01 25.72
CA GLU A 212 -44.68 23.29 24.45
C GLU A 212 -43.94 24.01 23.30
N THR A 213 -43.49 23.38 22.21
CA THR A 213 -44.38 22.97 21.10
C THR A 213 -43.64 22.14 20.03
N THR A 214 -44.49 21.33 19.41
CA THR A 214 -44.49 20.53 18.18
C THR A 214 -43.84 21.04 16.88
N ALA A 215 -43.66 20.05 15.97
CA ALA A 215 -43.78 20.08 14.50
C ALA A 215 -42.52 20.45 13.69
N ALA A 216 -42.25 19.90 12.51
CA ALA A 216 -42.82 18.81 11.72
C ALA A 216 -41.86 18.48 10.57
N ALA A 217 -41.99 17.26 10.05
CA ALA A 217 -41.41 16.81 8.80
C ALA A 217 -41.95 17.59 7.58
N ALA A 218 -41.12 17.78 6.57
CA ALA A 218 -41.56 18.02 5.21
C ALA A 218 -40.58 17.40 4.21
N ALA A 219 -41.08 16.41 3.47
CA ALA A 219 -40.49 15.82 2.30
C ALA A 219 -40.82 16.64 1.05
N ALA A 220 -39.89 16.69 0.09
CA ALA A 220 -40.13 16.94 -1.34
C ALA A 220 -38.91 16.34 -2.08
N ALA A 221 -38.99 15.20 -2.77
CA ALA A 221 -39.74 14.88 -4.00
C ALA A 221 -39.24 15.65 -5.24
N ALA A 222 -38.38 14.96 -6.00
CA ALA A 222 -38.34 14.78 -7.46
C ALA A 222 -38.40 15.98 -8.42
N ALA A 223 -37.40 16.04 -9.30
CA ALA A 223 -37.61 16.32 -10.73
C ALA A 223 -36.54 15.65 -11.59
N GLU A 224 -36.98 14.69 -12.42
CA GLU A 224 -36.27 14.18 -13.59
C GLU A 224 -36.35 15.18 -14.74
N THR A 225 -35.35 15.25 -15.63
CA THR A 225 -35.58 15.58 -17.05
C THR A 225 -34.43 15.12 -17.97
N THR A 226 -34.79 14.20 -18.88
CA THR A 226 -34.45 14.12 -20.31
C THR A 226 -33.01 13.96 -20.82
N THR A 227 -32.76 12.74 -21.32
CA THR A 227 -32.47 12.37 -22.72
C THR A 227 -31.70 13.36 -23.62
N SER A 228 -30.52 12.95 -24.08
CA SER A 228 -30.09 13.17 -25.46
C SER A 228 -29.14 12.07 -25.92
N ALA A 229 -29.65 11.27 -26.85
CA ALA A 229 -28.90 10.33 -27.67
C ALA A 229 -28.21 11.10 -28.82
N ILE A 230 -26.97 10.75 -29.13
CA ILE A 230 -26.31 11.09 -30.39
C ILE A 230 -25.61 9.84 -30.91
N LEU A 231 -25.95 9.50 -32.16
CA LEU A 231 -25.47 8.34 -32.92
C LEU A 231 -23.96 8.44 -33.25
N PRO A 232 -23.28 7.30 -33.47
CA PRO A 232 -21.92 7.28 -34.00
C PRO A 232 -21.91 7.46 -35.53
N THR A 233 -21.11 8.42 -36.00
CA THR A 233 -20.74 8.56 -37.41
C THR A 233 -19.60 7.59 -37.73
N GLN A 234 -19.89 6.53 -38.47
CA GLN A 234 -18.88 5.73 -39.16
C GLN A 234 -18.28 6.55 -40.31
N VAL A 235 -16.95 6.57 -40.41
CA VAL A 235 -16.25 6.89 -41.67
C VAL A 235 -15.40 5.69 -42.06
N ALA A 236 -15.52 5.37 -43.34
CA ALA A 236 -15.14 4.15 -43.99
C ALA A 236 -13.62 3.97 -44.18
N VAL A 237 -13.29 2.69 -44.32
CA VAL A 237 -12.11 2.07 -44.90
C VAL A 237 -11.62 2.80 -46.15
N SER A 238 -10.31 3.01 -46.24
CA SER A 238 -9.62 3.13 -47.53
C SER A 238 -8.40 2.22 -47.56
N THR A 239 -8.56 1.14 -48.31
CA THR A 239 -7.55 0.17 -48.70
C THR A 239 -6.65 0.79 -49.76
N ALA A 240 -5.34 0.78 -49.58
CA ALA A 240 -4.38 1.00 -50.67
C ALA A 240 -3.34 -0.11 -50.64
N ALA A 241 -3.54 -1.07 -51.54
CA ALA A 241 -2.57 -2.06 -51.94
C ALA A 241 -1.55 -1.42 -52.90
N ALA A 242 -0.27 -1.79 -52.74
CA ALA A 242 0.73 -1.71 -53.81
C ALA A 242 1.73 -2.86 -53.66
N GLU A 243 1.47 -3.93 -54.43
CA GLU A 243 2.46 -4.75 -55.16
C GLU A 243 3.43 -3.84 -55.96
N ALA A 244 4.67 -4.15 -56.33
CA ALA A 244 5.42 -5.41 -56.44
C ALA A 244 6.94 -5.14 -56.64
N ALA A 245 7.71 -6.24 -56.68
CA ALA A 245 8.93 -6.52 -57.45
C ALA A 245 10.26 -5.86 -56.97
N SER A 246 11.16 -6.62 -56.33
CA SER A 246 12.17 -7.57 -56.87
C SER A 246 13.41 -6.91 -57.47
N THR A 247 14.58 -7.16 -56.88
CA THR A 247 15.79 -7.63 -57.60
C THR A 247 16.86 -8.12 -56.63
N THR A 248 17.39 -9.28 -57.01
CA THR A 248 18.57 -10.04 -56.59
C THR A 248 19.85 -9.20 -56.56
N GLU A 249 20.77 -9.49 -55.64
CA GLU A 249 22.16 -9.85 -56.00
C GLU A 249 22.92 -10.47 -54.83
N ALA A 250 23.59 -11.58 -55.14
CA ALA A 250 24.50 -12.30 -54.29
C ALA A 250 25.94 -11.86 -54.61
N ALA A 251 26.80 -11.74 -53.61
CA ALA A 251 28.23 -11.90 -53.79
C ALA A 251 28.89 -12.42 -52.51
N THR A 252 29.43 -13.62 -52.65
CA THR A 252 30.44 -14.29 -51.82
C THR A 252 31.72 -13.47 -51.69
N SER A 253 32.46 -13.59 -50.57
CA SER A 253 33.78 -14.26 -50.54
C SER A 253 34.60 -13.99 -49.25
N ALA A 254 35.14 -15.10 -48.74
CA ALA A 254 36.48 -15.32 -48.16
C ALA A 254 36.97 -14.60 -46.88
N ALA A 255 37.14 -15.48 -45.88
CA ALA A 255 38.20 -15.60 -44.88
C ALA A 255 39.53 -14.83 -45.11
N ALA A 256 40.05 -14.25 -44.02
CA ALA A 256 41.44 -14.42 -43.56
C ALA A 256 41.66 -13.83 -42.14
N THR A 257 41.99 -14.69 -41.19
CA THR A 257 42.88 -14.41 -40.03
C THR A 257 44.32 -14.68 -40.54
N PRO A 258 45.44 -14.08 -40.05
CA PRO A 258 45.74 -13.89 -38.63
C PRO A 258 46.67 -12.71 -38.23
N ALA A 259 46.97 -12.70 -36.92
CA ALA A 259 48.26 -12.37 -36.28
C ALA A 259 48.39 -11.04 -35.53
N ALA A 260 48.91 -11.23 -34.31
CA ALA A 260 49.17 -10.30 -33.22
C ALA A 260 50.17 -9.17 -33.55
N SER A 261 50.08 -8.09 -32.78
CA SER A 261 51.25 -7.47 -32.14
C SER A 261 50.83 -6.59 -30.96
N ALA A 262 51.56 -6.76 -29.87
CA ALA A 262 51.45 -6.04 -28.62
C ALA A 262 51.95 -4.60 -28.73
N SER A 263 51.40 -3.69 -27.93
CA SER A 263 52.13 -2.52 -27.45
C SER A 263 51.58 -2.03 -26.11
N SER A 264 52.51 -1.69 -25.24
CA SER A 264 52.44 -1.39 -23.82
C SER A 264 52.00 0.03 -23.47
N ALA A 265 51.32 0.20 -22.33
CA ALA A 265 51.42 1.41 -21.50
C ALA A 265 51.19 1.05 -20.01
N PRO A 266 51.94 1.63 -19.06
CA PRO A 266 51.81 1.34 -17.64
C PRO A 266 50.90 2.35 -16.94
N VAL A 267 50.08 1.90 -15.98
CA VAL A 267 49.48 2.80 -14.97
C VAL A 267 49.41 2.10 -13.61
N ALA A 268 49.63 2.91 -12.58
CA ALA A 268 50.16 2.56 -11.27
C ALA A 268 49.23 1.81 -10.30
N SER A 269 49.87 1.13 -9.37
CA SER A 269 49.34 0.40 -8.22
C SER A 269 48.39 1.21 -7.32
N ALA A 270 47.28 0.58 -6.94
CA ALA A 270 46.63 0.77 -5.65
C ALA A 270 46.54 -0.60 -4.97
N SER A 271 47.22 -0.76 -3.82
CA SER A 271 47.26 -1.99 -3.04
C SER A 271 45.93 -2.22 -2.32
N GLY A 272 45.01 -2.93 -2.99
CA GLY A 272 43.90 -3.63 -2.34
C GLY A 272 44.29 -5.09 -2.14
N LEU A 273 44.08 -5.63 -0.92
CA LEU A 273 44.21 -7.06 -0.62
C LEU A 273 43.25 -7.87 -1.51
N LEU A 274 43.70 -8.30 -2.68
CA LEU A 274 43.04 -9.36 -3.43
C LEU A 274 43.36 -10.69 -2.75
N LEU A 275 42.34 -11.30 -2.14
CA LEU A 275 42.38 -12.71 -1.78
C LEU A 275 42.35 -13.54 -3.07
N PRO A 276 43.18 -14.59 -3.20
CA PRO A 276 43.14 -15.48 -4.35
C PRO A 276 41.76 -16.16 -4.43
N ALA A 277 41.23 -16.36 -5.65
CA ALA A 277 39.96 -17.04 -5.83
C ALA A 277 40.07 -18.51 -5.38
N PRO A 278 39.13 -19.02 -4.55
CA PRO A 278 39.19 -20.39 -4.08
C PRO A 278 38.99 -21.34 -5.26
N SER A 279 39.93 -22.28 -5.44
CA SER A 279 39.88 -23.26 -6.52
C SER A 279 38.93 -24.44 -6.23
N THR A 280 38.40 -24.51 -5.00
CA THR A 280 37.49 -25.56 -4.54
C THR A 280 36.47 -25.04 -3.53
N ALA A 281 35.31 -25.68 -3.45
CA ALA A 281 34.27 -25.35 -2.47
C ALA A 281 34.74 -25.50 -1.00
N ALA A 282 35.67 -26.43 -0.73
CA ALA A 282 36.25 -26.60 0.60
C ALA A 282 37.15 -25.43 1.02
N GLN A 283 37.88 -24.83 0.07
CA GLN A 283 38.66 -23.61 0.31
C GLN A 283 37.74 -22.42 0.59
N ALA A 284 36.66 -22.25 -0.18
CA ALA A 284 35.70 -21.18 0.02
C ALA A 284 35.07 -21.21 1.44
N LEU A 285 34.67 -22.40 1.90
CA LEU A 285 34.11 -22.58 3.25
C LEU A 285 35.12 -22.27 4.37
N THR A 286 36.39 -22.63 4.17
CA THR A 286 37.46 -22.37 5.14
C THR A 286 37.76 -20.86 5.25
N GLU A 287 37.73 -20.15 4.13
CA GLU A 287 37.95 -18.70 4.08
C GLU A 287 36.77 -17.92 4.68
N MET A 288 35.53 -18.32 4.38
CA MET A 288 34.34 -17.75 5.03
C MET A 288 34.35 -17.92 6.54
N GLY A 289 34.75 -19.10 7.04
CA GLY A 289 34.89 -19.35 8.47
C GLY A 289 35.94 -18.44 9.13
N SER A 290 37.04 -18.16 8.43
CA SER A 290 38.11 -17.27 8.93
C SER A 290 37.67 -15.81 8.99
N VAL A 291 36.91 -15.34 8.01
CA VAL A 291 36.33 -13.98 7.99
C VAL A 291 35.29 -13.81 9.10
N LEU A 292 34.40 -14.78 9.29
CA LEU A 292 33.38 -14.74 10.33
C LEU A 292 34.02 -14.71 11.74
N LYS A 293 35.07 -15.51 11.95
CA LYS A 293 35.83 -15.52 13.21
C LYS A 293 36.55 -14.20 13.48
N ALA A 294 37.08 -13.56 12.43
CA ALA A 294 37.69 -12.23 12.53
C ALA A 294 36.64 -11.15 12.88
N LEU A 295 35.44 -11.20 12.29
CA LEU A 295 34.32 -10.30 12.61
C LEU A 295 33.85 -10.46 14.05
N LEU A 296 33.67 -11.69 14.51
CA LEU A 296 33.25 -11.99 15.89
C LEU A 296 34.31 -11.60 16.93
N SER A 297 35.59 -11.60 16.57
CA SER A 297 36.67 -11.14 17.45
C SER A 297 36.79 -9.61 17.56
N LYS A 298 36.22 -8.87 16.60
CA LYS A 298 36.27 -7.40 16.54
C LYS A 298 35.11 -6.71 17.28
N SER A 299 34.06 -7.43 17.67
CA SER A 299 32.89 -6.88 18.39
C SER A 299 33.06 -6.82 19.91
N GLY A 300 34.30 -6.76 20.41
CA GLY A 300 34.55 -6.42 21.80
C GLY A 300 34.45 -4.92 22.02
N ASN A 301 33.25 -4.38 22.27
CA ASN A 301 33.03 -3.18 23.08
C ASN A 301 31.56 -3.00 23.53
N HIS A 302 31.40 -3.02 24.87
CA HIS A 302 30.33 -2.43 25.69
C HIS A 302 28.94 -3.08 25.74
N ALA A 303 28.84 -4.19 26.48
CA ALA A 303 27.67 -4.42 27.32
C ALA A 303 27.69 -3.39 28.47
N ARG A 304 26.77 -2.40 28.44
CA ARG A 304 26.51 -1.54 29.59
C ARG A 304 25.50 -2.21 30.50
N ASP A 305 25.99 -2.42 31.71
CA ASP A 305 25.32 -2.79 32.94
C ASP A 305 24.09 -1.89 33.20
N PHE A 306 22.91 -2.50 33.34
CA PHE A 306 21.77 -1.93 34.06
C PHE A 306 21.19 -3.02 34.97
N ALA A 307 21.95 -3.36 36.00
CA ALA A 307 21.43 -4.08 37.15
C ALA A 307 20.78 -3.12 38.14
N VAL A 308 19.48 -3.33 38.30
CA VAL A 308 18.53 -2.81 39.30
C VAL A 308 19.12 -2.77 40.71
N ARG A 309 18.99 -1.64 41.40
CA ARG A 309 18.95 -1.61 42.88
C ARG A 309 17.49 -1.50 43.34
N ARG A 310 17.16 -2.38 44.28
CA ARG A 310 15.92 -2.43 45.06
C ARG A 310 15.74 -1.17 45.89
#